data_AF-A0A2V7XNG7-F1
#
_entry.id   AF-A0A2V7XNG7-F1
#
_cell.length_a   1.000
_cell.length_b   1.000
_cell.length_c   1.000
_cell.angle_alpha   90.00
_cell.angle_beta   90.00
_cell.angle_gamma   90.00
#
_symmetry.space_group_name_H-M   'P 1'
#
loop_
_entity.id
_entity.type
_entity.pdbx_description
1 polymer ?
#
loop_
_entity_poly.entity_id
_entity_poly.type
_entity_poly.pdbx_seq_one_letter_code
_entity_poly.pdbx_strand_id
1 'polypeptide(L)'
;MRSARSILTACRLPEADAHGLPDSAKRFADGGQYRIEIPSVEGPRALEAVVAAAAEHKVCIHRISQGSGIMLLTDEDIAAMLALGRAHGIEVCLFVGPRASWDTGVQAASVNGRVLGASLRGADQLAYGIEDVLRAAALGVRSILVGDVGHLMVLGRMKARGDLPADFVLKTS
;
A
#
# COMPACT_ATOMS: atom_id res chain seq x y z
N MET A 1 13.01 26.02 -36.06
CA MET A 1 12.05 25.92 -34.94
C MET A 1 12.83 25.98 -33.62
N ARG A 2 12.28 26.56 -32.55
CA ARG A 2 12.93 26.53 -31.22
C ARG A 2 12.98 25.09 -30.70
N SER A 3 14.00 24.76 -29.92
CA SER A 3 14.07 23.45 -29.25
C SER A 3 13.10 23.43 -28.06
N ALA A 4 12.61 22.25 -27.69
CA ALA A 4 11.75 22.08 -26.51
C ALA A 4 12.41 22.65 -25.24
N ARG A 5 13.73 22.43 -25.07
CA ARG A 5 14.49 22.97 -23.93
C ARG A 5 14.46 24.50 -23.87
N SER A 6 14.70 25.18 -24.99
CA SER A 6 14.63 26.65 -25.02
C SER A 6 13.21 27.18 -24.77
N ILE A 7 12.17 26.41 -25.09
CA ILE A 7 10.78 26.76 -24.77
C ILE A 7 10.56 26.64 -23.26
N LEU A 8 11.03 25.56 -22.63
CA LEU A 8 10.97 25.37 -21.17
C LEU A 8 11.69 26.50 -20.42
N THR A 9 12.91 26.87 -20.84
CA THR A 9 13.64 28.01 -20.26
C THR A 9 12.85 29.30 -20.35
N ALA A 10 12.24 29.58 -21.51
CA ALA A 10 11.41 30.78 -21.71
C ALA A 10 10.17 30.79 -20.81
N CYS A 11 9.63 29.60 -20.48
CA CYS A 11 8.57 29.41 -19.49
C CYS A 11 9.07 29.43 -18.03
N ARG A 12 10.37 29.65 -17.78
CA ARG A 12 11.01 29.56 -16.46
C ARG A 12 10.92 28.17 -15.82
N LEU A 13 10.97 27.12 -16.65
CA LEU A 13 11.02 25.73 -16.23
C LEU A 13 12.43 25.14 -16.40
N PRO A 14 12.79 24.08 -15.65
CA PRO A 14 14.05 23.35 -15.87
C PRO A 14 14.15 22.80 -17.30
N GLU A 15 15.35 22.86 -17.88
CA GLU A 15 15.61 22.40 -19.25
C GLU A 15 15.76 20.87 -19.36
N ALA A 16 15.99 20.22 -18.23
CA ALA A 16 16.17 18.78 -18.06
C ALA A 16 15.94 18.40 -16.59
N ASP A 17 15.82 17.10 -16.34
CA ASP A 17 15.77 16.55 -15.00
C ASP A 17 17.11 16.71 -14.27
N ALA A 18 17.06 16.72 -12.94
CA ALA A 18 18.21 16.97 -12.08
C ALA A 18 19.10 15.73 -11.88
N HIS A 19 19.65 15.18 -12.96
CA HIS A 19 20.49 13.96 -12.93
C HIS A 19 21.83 14.14 -12.18
N GLY A 20 22.25 15.39 -11.91
CA GLY A 20 23.49 15.70 -11.18
C GLY A 20 23.31 15.91 -9.67
N LEU A 21 22.14 15.61 -9.11
CA LEU A 21 21.94 15.72 -7.66
C LEU A 21 22.75 14.67 -6.89
N PRO A 22 23.24 15.00 -5.69
CA PRO A 22 23.97 14.03 -4.87
C PRO A 22 23.05 12.91 -4.36
N ASP A 23 23.65 11.75 -4.10
CA ASP A 23 22.93 10.64 -3.50
C ASP A 23 22.37 11.00 -2.12
N SER A 24 21.18 10.48 -1.82
CA SER A 24 20.59 10.62 -0.49
C SER A 24 21.46 9.89 0.54
N ALA A 25 21.83 10.60 1.61
CA ALA A 25 22.54 10.03 2.77
C ALA A 25 21.61 9.27 3.74
N LYS A 26 20.27 9.32 3.54
CA LYS A 26 19.32 8.60 4.41
C LYS A 26 19.47 7.09 4.26
N ARG A 27 19.36 6.37 5.38
CA ARG A 27 19.40 4.91 5.45
C ARG A 27 18.30 4.39 6.37
N PHE A 28 17.88 3.14 6.14
CA PHE A 28 17.09 2.40 7.11
C PHE A 28 17.95 2.00 8.32
N ALA A 29 17.32 1.55 9.41
CA ALA A 29 17.99 1.20 10.66
C ALA A 29 19.08 0.12 10.51
N ASP A 30 18.97 -0.73 9.48
CA ASP A 30 19.95 -1.76 9.13
C ASP A 30 20.97 -1.31 8.06
N GLY A 31 21.00 -0.02 7.72
CA GLY A 31 21.93 0.56 6.76
C GLY A 31 21.51 0.45 5.29
N GLY A 32 20.34 -0.14 4.97
CA GLY A 32 19.83 -0.18 3.59
C GLY A 32 19.50 1.21 3.04
N GLN A 33 19.71 1.43 1.74
CA GLN A 33 19.32 2.69 1.07
C GLN A 33 17.89 2.62 0.49
N TYR A 34 17.41 1.42 0.17
CA TYR A 34 16.08 1.15 -0.36
C TYR A 34 15.52 -0.16 0.21
N ARG A 35 14.23 -0.37 0.00
CA ARG A 35 13.51 -1.61 0.34
C ARG A 35 12.84 -2.14 -0.92
N ILE A 36 12.66 -3.45 -0.95
CA ILE A 36 11.98 -4.15 -2.05
C ILE A 36 10.62 -4.60 -1.54
N GLU A 37 9.58 -4.19 -2.27
CA GLU A 37 8.21 -4.62 -2.07
C GLU A 37 7.74 -5.39 -3.30
N ILE A 38 7.09 -6.53 -3.09
CA ILE A 38 6.36 -7.24 -4.16
C ILE A 38 4.86 -6.97 -3.99
N PRO A 39 4.22 -6.22 -4.92
CA PRO A 39 2.79 -5.96 -4.86
C PRO A 39 1.97 -7.12 -5.42
N SER A 40 0.66 -7.08 -5.15
CA SER A 40 -0.34 -8.04 -5.64
C SER A 40 -0.07 -9.50 -5.22
N VAL A 41 0.44 -9.68 -4.00
CA VAL A 41 0.56 -10.99 -3.35
C VAL A 41 -0.78 -11.32 -2.71
N GLU A 42 -1.66 -11.94 -3.50
CA GLU A 42 -3.11 -12.03 -3.19
C GLU A 42 -3.50 -13.02 -2.09
N GLY A 43 -2.57 -13.82 -1.56
CA GLY A 43 -2.86 -14.77 -0.50
C GLY A 43 -1.66 -15.65 -0.12
N PRO A 44 -1.85 -16.63 0.76
CA PRO A 44 -0.76 -17.47 1.28
C PRO A 44 0.08 -18.14 0.20
N ARG A 45 -0.58 -18.78 -0.79
CA ARG A 45 0.11 -19.47 -1.90
C ARG A 45 0.95 -18.53 -2.77
N ALA A 46 0.50 -17.30 -2.96
CA ALA A 46 1.27 -16.29 -3.69
C ALA A 46 2.50 -15.86 -2.87
N LEU A 47 2.34 -15.71 -1.55
CA LEU A 47 3.45 -15.38 -0.66
C LEU A 47 4.50 -16.51 -0.62
N GLU A 48 4.08 -17.76 -0.58
CA GLU A 48 4.98 -18.93 -0.69
C GLU A 48 5.81 -18.88 -1.98
N ALA A 49 5.17 -18.60 -3.11
CA ALA A 49 5.85 -18.47 -4.40
C ALA A 49 6.85 -17.30 -4.41
N VAL A 50 6.49 -16.16 -3.82
CA VAL A 50 7.36 -15.00 -3.68
C VAL A 50 8.59 -15.33 -2.82
N VAL A 51 8.41 -16.02 -1.69
CA VAL A 51 9.50 -16.47 -0.83
C VAL A 51 10.43 -17.44 -1.56
N ALA A 52 9.87 -18.41 -2.28
CA ALA A 52 10.66 -19.37 -3.05
C ALA A 52 11.50 -18.67 -4.14
N ALA A 53 10.89 -17.76 -4.91
CA ALA A 53 11.58 -17.00 -5.93
C ALA A 53 12.65 -16.07 -5.34
N ALA A 54 12.38 -15.44 -4.19
CA ALA A 54 13.35 -14.60 -3.49
C ALA A 54 14.59 -15.39 -3.07
N ALA A 55 14.40 -16.62 -2.57
CA ALA A 55 15.49 -17.52 -2.21
C ALA A 55 16.29 -17.96 -3.44
N GLU A 56 15.62 -18.36 -4.53
CA GLU A 56 16.24 -18.76 -5.79
C GLU A 56 17.12 -17.64 -6.37
N HIS A 57 16.58 -16.42 -6.43
CA HIS A 57 17.26 -15.27 -7.02
C HIS A 57 18.16 -14.51 -6.03
N LYS A 58 18.22 -14.93 -4.76
CA LYS A 58 18.98 -14.28 -3.69
C LYS A 58 18.60 -12.79 -3.53
N VAL A 59 17.31 -12.49 -3.61
CA VAL A 59 16.77 -11.13 -3.47
C VAL A 59 16.14 -10.98 -2.08
N CYS A 60 16.56 -9.94 -1.35
CA CYS A 60 15.94 -9.61 -0.07
C CYS A 60 14.63 -8.84 -0.26
N ILE A 61 13.51 -9.49 0.06
CA ILE A 61 12.19 -8.85 0.09
C ILE A 61 11.91 -8.34 1.50
N HIS A 62 11.41 -7.11 1.59
CA HIS A 62 11.15 -6.47 2.87
C HIS A 62 9.67 -6.35 3.18
N ARG A 63 8.84 -6.33 2.12
CA ARG A 63 7.40 -6.19 2.24
C ARG A 63 6.70 -6.90 1.08
N ILE A 64 5.51 -7.40 1.34
CA ILE A 64 4.53 -7.70 0.30
C ILE A 64 3.32 -6.81 0.48
N SER A 65 2.60 -6.54 -0.62
CA SER A 65 1.25 -6.01 -0.52
C SER A 65 0.23 -6.89 -1.22
N GLN A 66 -0.92 -7.05 -0.57
CA GLN A 66 -2.10 -7.68 -1.17
C GLN A 66 -3.00 -6.58 -1.74
N GLY A 67 -3.45 -6.70 -3.00
CA GLY A 67 -4.09 -5.59 -3.72
C GLY A 67 -5.62 -5.62 -3.72
N SER A 68 -6.23 -6.80 -3.69
CA SER A 68 -7.69 -6.91 -3.91
C SER A 68 -8.52 -6.44 -2.72
N GLY A 69 -7.99 -6.50 -1.50
CA GLY A 69 -8.69 -6.12 -0.28
C GLY A 69 -8.58 -7.16 0.84
N ILE A 70 -8.39 -6.72 2.08
CA ILE A 70 -8.43 -7.56 3.29
C ILE A 70 -9.77 -8.33 3.35
N MET A 71 -10.87 -7.69 2.96
CA MET A 71 -12.20 -8.32 2.91
C MET A 71 -12.29 -9.63 2.11
N LEU A 72 -11.35 -9.90 1.19
CA LEU A 72 -11.33 -11.13 0.39
C LEU A 72 -10.48 -12.25 1.01
N LEU A 73 -9.79 -11.96 2.11
CA LEU A 73 -8.96 -12.93 2.83
C LEU A 73 -9.73 -13.48 4.02
N THR A 74 -9.70 -14.80 4.22
CA THR A 74 -10.20 -15.39 5.47
C THR A 74 -9.27 -15.05 6.64
N ASP A 75 -9.72 -15.30 7.87
CA ASP A 75 -8.86 -15.17 9.04
C ASP A 75 -7.66 -16.13 8.94
N GLU A 76 -7.87 -17.34 8.38
CA GLU A 76 -6.78 -18.29 8.15
C GLU A 76 -5.78 -17.78 7.11
N ASP A 77 -6.25 -17.16 6.02
CA ASP A 77 -5.35 -16.57 5.02
C ASP A 77 -4.45 -15.50 5.64
N ILE A 78 -5.04 -14.58 6.42
CA ILE A 78 -4.30 -13.52 7.11
C ILE A 78 -3.30 -14.13 8.10
N ALA A 79 -3.73 -15.10 8.91
CA ALA A 79 -2.86 -15.75 9.88
C ALA A 79 -1.67 -16.47 9.20
N ALA A 80 -1.92 -17.19 8.11
CA ALA A 80 -0.90 -17.88 7.34
C ALA A 80 0.09 -16.89 6.69
N MET A 81 -0.41 -15.81 6.09
CA MET A 81 0.44 -14.76 5.52
C MET A 81 1.31 -14.10 6.59
N LEU A 82 0.76 -13.78 7.76
CA LEU A 82 1.52 -13.21 8.87
C LEU A 82 2.56 -14.18 9.43
N ALA A 83 2.25 -15.48 9.50
CA ALA A 83 3.20 -16.50 9.94
C ALA A 83 4.38 -16.61 8.97
N LEU A 84 4.12 -16.69 7.66
CA LEU A 84 5.15 -16.69 6.62
C LEU A 84 5.96 -15.39 6.65
N GLY A 85 5.29 -14.24 6.75
CA GLY A 85 5.94 -12.93 6.84
C GLY A 85 6.93 -12.87 8.01
N ARG A 86 6.51 -13.28 9.21
CA ARG A 86 7.39 -13.35 10.38
C ARG A 86 8.56 -14.32 10.18
N ALA A 87 8.31 -15.50 9.62
CA ALA A 87 9.35 -16.51 9.39
C ALA A 87 10.47 -16.03 8.45
N HIS A 88 10.14 -15.13 7.52
CA HIS A 88 11.07 -14.61 6.52
C HIS A 88 11.47 -13.14 6.71
N GLY A 89 11.03 -12.49 7.79
CA GLY A 89 11.29 -11.06 8.02
C GLY A 89 10.62 -10.13 6.99
N ILE A 90 9.50 -10.56 6.41
CA ILE A 90 8.73 -9.83 5.39
C ILE A 90 7.52 -9.18 6.05
N GLU A 91 7.40 -7.87 5.89
CA GLU A 91 6.21 -7.12 6.32
C GLU A 91 5.01 -7.46 5.43
N VAL A 92 3.86 -7.76 6.04
CA VAL A 92 2.59 -8.00 5.34
C VAL A 92 1.76 -6.72 5.38
N CYS A 93 1.55 -6.10 4.21
CA CYS A 93 0.76 -4.89 4.03
C CYS A 93 -0.53 -5.20 3.25
N LEU A 94 -1.69 -5.06 3.86
CA LEU A 94 -2.95 -5.46 3.21
C LEU A 94 -3.78 -4.24 2.77
N PHE A 95 -4.32 -4.24 1.56
CA PHE A 95 -5.12 -3.12 1.05
C PHE A 95 -6.51 -3.13 1.70
N VAL A 96 -6.98 -1.99 2.21
CA VAL A 96 -8.31 -1.93 2.84
C VAL A 96 -9.43 -2.06 1.82
N GLY A 97 -10.41 -2.93 2.06
CA GLY A 97 -11.71 -2.97 1.36
C GLY A 97 -12.89 -2.90 2.33
N PRO A 98 -14.14 -3.03 1.84
CA PRO A 98 -14.57 -2.79 0.46
C PRO A 98 -14.33 -1.33 0.03
N ARG A 99 -14.08 -1.14 -1.27
CA ARG A 99 -13.86 0.18 -1.91
C ARG A 99 -14.96 0.45 -2.93
N ALA A 100 -14.93 1.61 -3.59
CA ALA A 100 -15.90 2.00 -4.61
C ALA A 100 -16.04 0.99 -5.75
N SER A 101 -14.99 0.21 -6.06
CA SER A 101 -15.05 -0.89 -7.04
C SER A 101 -16.03 -2.02 -6.68
N TRP A 102 -16.40 -2.11 -5.39
CA TRP A 102 -17.35 -3.07 -4.83
C TRP A 102 -18.65 -2.39 -4.37
N ASP A 103 -18.80 -1.08 -4.62
CA ASP A 103 -20.02 -0.33 -4.35
C ASP A 103 -21.11 -0.69 -5.36
N THR A 104 -22.35 -0.34 -5.02
CA THR A 104 -23.50 -0.44 -5.94
C THR A 104 -23.52 0.67 -7.00
N GLY A 105 -22.68 1.71 -6.85
CA GLY A 105 -22.59 2.82 -7.79
C GLY A 105 -21.86 2.47 -9.09
N VAL A 106 -22.48 2.78 -10.25
CA VAL A 106 -21.90 2.52 -11.59
C VAL A 106 -20.65 3.36 -11.91
N GLN A 107 -20.38 4.41 -11.14
CA GLN A 107 -19.30 5.36 -11.43
C GLN A 107 -17.94 4.65 -11.57
N ALA A 108 -17.61 3.74 -10.64
CA ALA A 108 -16.34 3.02 -10.65
C ALA A 108 -16.19 2.07 -11.86
N ALA A 109 -17.29 1.65 -12.49
CA ALA A 109 -17.29 0.82 -13.69
C ALA A 109 -17.09 1.64 -14.99
N SER A 110 -17.34 2.95 -14.95
CA SER A 110 -17.15 3.82 -16.12
C SER A 110 -15.67 4.03 -16.44
N VAL A 111 -15.34 4.26 -17.72
CA VAL A 111 -13.96 4.49 -18.18
C VAL A 111 -13.27 5.62 -17.38
N ASN A 112 -13.97 6.73 -17.14
CA ASN A 112 -13.43 7.88 -16.43
C ASN A 112 -13.47 7.71 -14.90
N GLY A 113 -14.39 6.91 -14.37
CA GLY A 113 -14.58 6.74 -12.93
C GLY A 113 -13.73 5.63 -12.30
N ARG A 114 -13.02 4.82 -13.10
CA ARG A 114 -12.06 3.81 -12.59
C ARG A 114 -11.03 4.39 -11.63
N VAL A 115 -10.65 5.66 -11.81
CA VAL A 115 -9.71 6.37 -10.91
C VAL A 115 -10.23 6.46 -9.47
N LEU A 116 -11.55 6.41 -9.27
CA LEU A 116 -12.20 6.44 -7.97
C LEU A 116 -12.40 5.04 -7.38
N GLY A 117 -12.02 3.98 -8.09
CA GLY A 117 -12.28 2.59 -7.67
C GLY A 117 -11.65 2.23 -6.33
N ALA A 118 -10.57 2.91 -5.94
CA ALA A 118 -9.90 2.71 -4.66
C ALA A 118 -10.46 3.56 -3.50
N SER A 119 -11.36 4.51 -3.78
CA SER A 119 -11.94 5.42 -2.78
C SER A 119 -13.05 4.74 -1.97
N LEU A 120 -13.40 5.34 -0.82
CA LEU A 120 -14.54 4.91 0.00
C LEU A 120 -15.61 6.01 -0.08
N ARG A 121 -16.83 5.66 -0.48
CA ARG A 121 -17.91 6.61 -0.77
C ARG A 121 -18.97 6.61 0.31
N GLY A 122 -19.10 7.75 0.99
CA GLY A 122 -20.11 7.94 2.04
C GLY A 122 -19.71 7.31 3.37
N ALA A 123 -20.55 7.54 4.39
CA ALA A 123 -20.26 7.10 5.75
C ALA A 123 -20.25 5.57 5.90
N ASP A 124 -21.13 4.86 5.19
CA ASP A 124 -21.25 3.40 5.30
C ASP A 124 -20.00 2.69 4.75
N GLN A 125 -19.53 3.06 3.56
CA GLN A 125 -18.29 2.47 3.03
C GLN A 125 -17.10 2.80 3.91
N LEU A 126 -17.03 4.03 4.45
CA LEU A 126 -16.00 4.41 5.40
C LEU A 126 -16.03 3.52 6.65
N ALA A 127 -17.23 3.23 7.20
CA ALA A 127 -17.39 2.31 8.31
C ALA A 127 -16.93 0.89 7.94
N TYR A 128 -17.28 0.38 6.76
CA TYR A 128 -16.84 -0.94 6.31
C TYR A 128 -15.31 -1.04 6.17
N GLY A 129 -14.67 0.00 5.63
CA GLY A 129 -13.21 0.06 5.57
C GLY A 129 -12.56 0.10 6.96
N ILE A 130 -13.19 0.78 7.92
CA ILE A 130 -12.71 0.82 9.31
C ILE A 130 -12.84 -0.57 9.95
N GLU A 131 -13.98 -1.26 9.77
CA GLU A 131 -14.16 -2.64 10.27
C GLU A 131 -13.14 -3.62 9.69
N ASP A 132 -12.82 -3.48 8.40
CA ASP A 132 -11.80 -4.32 7.73
C ASP A 132 -10.40 -4.09 8.34
N VAL A 133 -10.07 -2.85 8.70
CA VAL A 133 -8.83 -2.49 9.42
C VAL A 133 -8.84 -3.01 10.85
N LEU A 134 -9.94 -2.88 11.59
CA LEU A 134 -10.06 -3.36 12.96
C LEU A 134 -9.90 -4.88 13.02
N ARG A 135 -10.55 -5.61 12.10
CA ARG A 135 -10.38 -7.07 11.95
C ARG A 135 -8.92 -7.42 11.68
N ALA A 136 -8.29 -6.78 10.70
CA ALA A 136 -6.88 -7.04 10.39
C ALA A 136 -5.95 -6.76 11.58
N ALA A 137 -6.16 -5.64 12.29
CA ALA A 137 -5.37 -5.27 13.46
C ALA A 137 -5.52 -6.29 14.60
N ALA A 138 -6.73 -6.79 14.83
CA ALA A 138 -7.04 -7.83 15.81
C ALA A 138 -6.34 -9.17 15.50
N LEU A 139 -6.22 -9.51 14.21
CA LEU A 139 -5.48 -10.69 13.74
C LEU A 139 -3.95 -10.51 13.77
N GLY A 140 -3.47 -9.32 14.10
CA GLY A 140 -2.04 -9.04 14.25
C GLY A 140 -1.38 -8.35 13.05
N VAL A 141 -2.15 -7.90 12.06
CA VAL A 141 -1.62 -7.05 10.98
C VAL A 141 -1.12 -5.73 11.59
N ARG A 142 -0.01 -5.21 11.07
CA ARG A 142 0.60 -3.94 11.52
C ARG A 142 0.83 -2.94 10.38
N SER A 143 0.47 -3.29 9.16
CA SER A 143 0.62 -2.43 8.00
C SER A 143 -0.55 -2.64 7.05
N ILE A 144 -1.13 -1.53 6.61
CA ILE A 144 -2.21 -1.53 5.65
C ILE A 144 -1.93 -0.50 4.54
N LEU A 145 -2.50 -0.75 3.38
CA LEU A 145 -2.53 0.21 2.29
C LEU A 145 -3.91 0.88 2.26
N VAL A 146 -3.93 2.22 2.19
CA VAL A 146 -5.13 3.05 2.24
C VAL A 146 -5.23 3.84 0.94
N GLY A 147 -6.32 3.64 0.20
CA GLY A 147 -6.54 4.24 -1.12
C GLY A 147 -7.36 5.54 -1.10
N ASP A 148 -7.85 5.92 0.08
CA ASP A 148 -8.77 7.05 0.26
C ASP A 148 -8.25 8.02 1.32
N VAL A 149 -8.20 9.32 0.98
CA VAL A 149 -7.67 10.37 1.87
C VAL A 149 -8.58 10.60 3.08
N GLY A 150 -9.90 10.49 2.91
CA GLY A 150 -10.87 10.59 4.01
C GLY A 150 -10.70 9.45 5.00
N HIS A 151 -10.52 8.23 4.49
CA HIS A 151 -10.23 7.06 5.31
C HIS A 151 -8.88 7.20 6.03
N LEU A 152 -7.81 7.63 5.33
CA LEU A 152 -6.50 7.87 5.93
C LEU A 152 -6.58 8.89 7.07
N MET A 153 -7.35 9.96 6.91
CA MET A 153 -7.58 10.95 7.96
C MET A 153 -8.23 10.32 9.20
N VAL A 154 -9.27 9.51 9.02
CA VAL A 154 -9.96 8.86 10.14
C VAL A 154 -9.07 7.86 10.85
N LEU A 155 -8.35 7.02 10.11
CA LEU A 155 -7.39 6.07 10.67
C LEU A 155 -6.24 6.76 11.40
N GLY A 156 -5.78 7.91 10.91
CA GLY A 156 -4.79 8.74 11.61
C GLY A 156 -5.30 9.22 12.97
N ARG A 157 -6.57 9.64 13.06
CA ARG A 157 -7.21 10.02 14.33
C ARG A 157 -7.42 8.83 15.26
N MET A 158 -7.83 7.68 14.72
CA MET A 158 -7.93 6.40 15.43
C MET A 158 -6.60 6.01 16.07
N LYS A 159 -5.51 6.06 15.29
CA LYS A 159 -4.17 5.77 15.79
C LYS A 159 -3.75 6.75 16.88
N ALA A 160 -3.97 8.06 16.69
CA ALA A 160 -3.59 9.08 17.66
C ALA A 160 -4.31 8.96 19.02
N ARG A 161 -5.53 8.40 19.04
CA ARG A 161 -6.30 8.18 20.28
C ARG A 161 -6.16 6.77 20.88
N GLY A 162 -5.38 5.90 20.25
CA GLY A 162 -5.10 4.56 20.74
C GLY A 162 -6.11 3.48 20.31
N ASP A 163 -6.98 3.75 19.33
CA ASP A 163 -7.87 2.72 18.77
C ASP A 163 -7.11 1.70 17.91
N LEU A 164 -5.91 2.08 17.42
CA LEU A 164 -5.01 1.22 16.68
C LEU A 164 -3.66 1.11 17.41
N PRO A 165 -2.90 0.02 17.21
CA PRO A 165 -1.56 -0.12 17.77
C PRO A 165 -0.66 1.08 17.43
N ALA A 166 0.19 1.50 18.37
CA ALA A 166 1.07 2.65 18.19
C ALA A 166 2.07 2.48 17.02
N ASP A 167 2.45 1.24 16.76
CA ASP A 167 3.33 0.81 15.66
C ASP A 167 2.59 0.55 14.33
N PHE A 168 1.26 0.75 14.27
CA PHE A 168 0.46 0.47 13.08
C PHE A 168 0.79 1.43 11.92
N VAL A 169 1.21 0.91 10.78
CA VAL A 169 1.64 1.66 9.60
C VAL A 169 0.46 1.90 8.66
N LEU A 170 0.22 3.18 8.37
CA LEU A 170 -0.76 3.61 7.37
C LEU A 170 0.00 3.98 6.09
N LYS A 171 -0.01 3.11 5.09
CA LYS A 171 0.63 3.33 3.79
C LYS A 171 -0.37 3.96 2.82
N THR A 172 0.09 4.92 2.02
CA THR A 172 -0.59 5.42 0.82
C THR A 172 0.34 5.23 -0.38
N SER A 173 -0.22 5.11 -1.58
CA SER A 173 0.51 5.09 -2.86
C SER A 173 0.35 6.40 -3.62
#